data_AF-A0A7C6EB74-F1
#
_entry.id   AF-A0A7C6EB74-F1
#
_cell.length_a   1.000
_cell.length_b   1.000
_cell.length_c   1.000
_cell.angle_alpha   90.00
_cell.angle_beta   90.00
_cell.angle_gamma   90.00
#
_symmetry.space_group_name_H-M   'P 1'
#
loop_
_entity.id
_entity.type
_entity.pdbx_description
1 polymer ?
#
loop_
_entity_poly.entity_id
_entity_poly.type
_entity_poly.pdbx_seq_one_letter_code
_entity_poly.pdbx_strand_id
1 'polypeptide(L)' 'MVFKLTDANDKTIQIRALMSAKNSSDLWGLRCFVREKLIEYVRNKVPQNLPKLRNTVSMEKKYENSYSIK' A
#
# COMPACT_ATOMS: atom_id res chain seq x y z
N MET A 1 14.08 -6.29 -12.24
CA MET A 1 12.74 -5.77 -11.83
C MET A 1 12.74 -4.28 -12.05
N VAL A 2 11.65 -3.70 -12.56
CA VAL A 2 11.54 -2.26 -12.86
C VAL A 2 10.24 -1.71 -12.29
N PHE A 3 10.30 -0.58 -11.60
CA PHE A 3 9.13 0.18 -11.18
C PHE A 3 8.95 1.37 -12.11
N LYS A 4 7.72 1.57 -12.60
CA LYS A 4 7.36 2.72 -13.43
C LYS A 4 6.21 3.45 -12.79
N LEU A 5 6.34 4.76 -12.68
CA LEU A 5 5.21 5.65 -12.43
C LEU A 5 4.40 5.71 -13.72
N THR A 6 3.15 5.25 -13.68
CA THR A 6 2.28 5.24 -14.87
C THR A 6 1.35 6.42 -14.91
N ASP A 7 0.95 6.93 -13.74
CA ASP A 7 0.05 8.07 -13.62
C ASP A 7 0.21 8.69 -12.23
N ALA A 8 0.00 9.99 -12.13
CA ALA A 8 -0.02 10.73 -10.87
C ALA A 8 -1.05 11.85 -10.98
N ASN A 9 -1.99 11.86 -10.04
CA ASN A 9 -2.95 12.94 -9.86
C ASN A 9 -2.87 13.48 -8.43
N ASP A 10 -3.63 14.53 -8.14
CA ASP A 10 -3.59 15.23 -6.84
C ASP A 10 -3.90 14.34 -5.63
N LYS A 11 -4.58 13.20 -5.85
CA LYS A 11 -5.02 12.30 -4.78
C LYS A 11 -4.30 10.96 -4.80
N THR A 12 -3.85 10.46 -5.94
CA THR A 12 -3.30 9.10 -6.05
C THR A 12 -2.13 9.03 -7.02
N ILE A 13 -1.24 8.08 -6.74
CA ILE A 13 -0.09 7.76 -7.56
C ILE A 13 -0.25 6.30 -8.01
N GLN A 14 -0.14 6.05 -9.30
CA GLN A 14 -0.23 4.71 -9.88
C GLN A 14 1.17 4.20 -10.25
N ILE A 15 1.59 3.11 -9.60
CA ILE A 15 2.90 2.51 -9.83
C ILE A 15 2.72 1.12 -10.43
N ARG A 16 3.41 0.85 -11.54
CA ARG A 16 3.49 -0.47 -12.17
C ARG A 16 4.85 -1.10 -11.86
N ALA A 17 4.83 -2.25 -11.21
CA ALA A 17 6.00 -3.09 -10.99
C ALA A 17 6.08 -4.18 -12.06
N LEU A 18 7.11 -4.14 -12.89
CA LEU A 18 7.42 -5.17 -13.88
C LEU A 18 8.48 -6.11 -13.33
N MET A 19 8.16 -7.38 -13.30
CA MET A 19 9.02 -8.46 -12.79
C MET A 19 9.00 -9.65 -13.75
N SER A 20 10.06 -10.43 -13.69
CA SER A 20 10.26 -11.63 -14.52
C SER A 20 10.51 -12.81 -13.59
N ALA A 21 10.00 -13.98 -13.97
CA ALA A 21 10.27 -15.24 -13.28
C ALA A 21 10.42 -16.36 -14.32
N LYS A 22 10.90 -17.53 -13.88
CA LYS A 22 11.21 -18.66 -14.77
C LYS A 22 9.97 -19.26 -15.43
N ASN A 23 8.83 -19.24 -14.74
CA ASN A 23 7.56 -19.73 -15.24
C ASN A 23 6.40 -18.83 -14.74
N SER A 24 5.20 -19.04 -15.25
CA SER A 24 4.01 -18.25 -14.93
C SER A 24 3.54 -18.39 -13.48
N SER A 25 3.74 -19.57 -12.88
CA SER A 25 3.38 -19.85 -11.47
C SER A 25 4.25 -19.02 -10.51
N ASP A 26 5.56 -19.07 -10.70
CA ASP A 26 6.53 -18.27 -9.93
C ASP A 26 6.27 -16.77 -10.12
N LEU A 27 5.91 -16.36 -11.33
CA LEU A 27 5.61 -14.95 -11.62
C LEU A 27 4.38 -14.46 -10.84
N TRP A 28 3.35 -15.31 -10.69
CA TRP A 28 2.18 -14.99 -9.88
C TRP A 28 2.56 -14.84 -8.40
N GLY A 29 3.30 -15.82 -7.85
CA GLY A 29 3.80 -15.76 -6.48
C GLY A 29 4.64 -14.51 -6.21
N LEU A 30 5.56 -14.18 -7.12
CA LEU A 30 6.41 -13.00 -7.01
C LEU A 30 5.59 -11.70 -7.01
N ARG A 31 4.55 -11.60 -7.84
CA ARG A 31 3.64 -10.43 -7.84
C ARG A 31 2.91 -10.27 -6.51
N CYS A 32 2.40 -11.36 -5.94
CA CYS A 32 1.74 -11.34 -4.64
C CYS A 32 2.72 -10.91 -3.54
N PHE A 33 3.90 -11.54 -3.48
CA PHE A 33 4.93 -11.25 -2.50
C PHE A 33 5.38 -9.79 -2.54
N VAL A 34 5.70 -9.27 -3.73
CA VAL A 34 6.09 -7.86 -3.91
C VAL A 34 4.98 -6.92 -3.46
N ARG A 35 3.72 -7.19 -3.84
CA ARG A 35 2.58 -6.35 -3.45
C ARG A 35 2.42 -6.28 -1.94
N GLU A 36 2.46 -7.43 -1.26
CA GLU A 36 2.31 -7.51 0.19
C GLU A 36 3.43 -6.75 0.91
N LYS A 37 4.69 -6.95 0.49
CA LYS A 37 5.83 -6.23 1.05
C LYS A 37 5.81 -4.74 0.77
N LEU A 38 5.32 -4.33 -0.40
CA LEU A 38 5.19 -2.92 -0.73
C LEU A 38 4.10 -2.24 0.12
N ILE A 39 2.96 -2.90 0.34
CA ILE A 39 1.91 -2.41 1.23
C ILE A 39 2.43 -2.30 2.67
N GLU A 40 3.11 -3.34 3.16
CA GLU A 40 3.73 -3.35 4.49
C GLU A 40 4.74 -2.20 4.64
N TYR A 41 5.60 -1.99 3.64
CA TYR A 41 6.57 -0.89 3.62
C TYR A 41 5.89 0.48 3.71
N VAL A 42 4.88 0.73 2.88
CA VAL A 42 4.16 2.02 2.86
C VAL A 42 3.48 2.28 4.21
N ARG A 43 2.82 1.25 4.78
CA ARG A 43 2.17 1.36 6.08
C ARG A 43 3.15 1.67 7.21
N ASN A 44 4.31 1.01 7.22
CA ASN A 44 5.28 1.12 8.32
C ASN A 44 6.17 2.37 8.22
N LYS A 45 6.57 2.75 7.00
CA LYS A 45 7.52 3.87 6.79
C LYS A 45 6.83 5.21 6.56
N VAL A 46 5.62 5.21 6.00
CA VAL A 46 4.96 6.44 5.56
C VAL A 46 3.47 6.49 5.95
N PRO A 47 3.10 6.22 7.22
CA PRO A 47 1.70 6.17 7.63
C PRO A 47 0.97 7.51 7.45
N GLN A 48 1.69 8.63 7.50
CA GLN A 48 1.12 9.98 7.45
C GLN A 48 0.82 10.47 6.03
N ASN A 49 1.41 9.85 5.00
CA ASN A 49 1.38 10.35 3.61
C ASN A 49 0.47 9.50 2.71
N LEU A 50 -0.37 8.63 3.30
CA LEU A 50 -1.42 7.97 2.55
C LEU A 50 -2.41 9.02 2.02
N PRO A 51 -2.92 8.86 0.78
CA PRO A 51 -3.99 9.69 0.25
C PRO A 51 -5.12 9.91 1.25
N LYS A 52 -5.28 11.14 1.72
CA LYS A 52 -6.36 11.50 2.65
C LYS A 52 -7.51 12.07 1.83
N LEU A 53 -8.68 11.47 1.96
CA LEU A 53 -9.92 12.10 1.52
C LEU A 53 -10.29 13.14 2.57
N ARG A 54 -10.46 14.40 2.15
CA ARG A 54 -11.02 15.44 3.00
C ARG A 54 -12.52 15.16 3.15
N ASN A 55 -12.88 14.31 4.11
CA ASN A 55 -14.24 14.27 4.59
C ASN A 55 -14.44 15.45 5.53
N THR A 56 -15.44 16.30 5.29
CA THR A 56 -15.88 17.35 6.23
C THR A 56 -16.67 16.75 7.40
N VAL A 57 -16.20 15.63 7.94
CA VAL A 57 -16.67 15.04 9.19
C VAL A 57 -15.43 14.53 9.91
N SER A 58 -15.12 15.22 11.00
CA SER A 58 -14.12 14.87 12.00
C SER A 58 -14.31 13.41 12.43
N MET A 59 -13.40 12.52 12.05
CA MET A 59 -13.29 11.21 12.69
C MET A 59 -12.11 11.27 13.66
N GLU A 60 -12.45 11.57 14.91
CA GLU A 60 -11.56 11.39 16.05
C GLU A 60 -11.12 9.92 16.17
N LYS A 61 -9.88 9.77 16.63
CA LYS A 61 -9.09 8.54 16.77
C LYS A 61 -9.92 7.29 17.14
N LYS A 62 -9.80 6.23 16.33
CA LYS A 62 -10.30 4.88 16.63
C LYS A 62 -9.18 3.83 16.76
N TYR A 63 -8.09 4.18 17.43
CA TYR A 63 -7.03 3.25 17.82
C TYR A 63 -6.58 3.51 19.27
N GLU A 64 -7.53 3.53 20.22
CA GLU A 64 -7.24 3.58 21.65
C GLU A 64 -8.48 3.06 22.41
N ASN A 65 -8.70 1.73 22.41
CA ASN A 65 -9.52 0.95 23.39
C ASN A 65 -10.06 -0.37 22.79
N SER A 66 -9.18 -1.28 22.38
CA SER A 66 -9.54 -2.71 22.30
C SER A 66 -8.44 -3.67 22.77
N TYR A 67 -7.32 -3.15 23.27
CA TYR A 67 -6.36 -3.89 24.11
C TYR A 67 -6.35 -3.31 25.53
N SER A 68 -7.52 -3.27 26.15
CA SER A 68 -7.67 -3.35 27.60
C SER A 68 -9.10 -3.77 27.88
N ILE A 69 -9.28 -4.73 28.77
CA ILE A 69 -10.52 -5.48 29.06
C ILE A 69 -10.73 -6.72 28.15
N LYS A 70 -9.85 -7.70 28.30
CA LYS A 70 -10.21 -8.92 29.01
C LYS A 70 -9.13 -9.25 30.03
#